data_AF-A0A9W9A7X0-F1
#
_entry.id   AF-A0A9W9A7X0-F1
#
_cell.length_a   1.000
_cell.length_b   1.000
_cell.length_c   1.000
_cell.angle_alpha   90.00
_cell.angle_beta   90.00
_cell.angle_gamma   90.00
#
_symmetry.space_group_name_H-M   'P 1'
#
loop_
_entity.id
_entity.type
_entity.pdbx_description
1 polymer ?
#
loop_
_entity_poly.entity_id
_entity_poly.type
_entity_poly.pdbx_seq_one_letter_code
_entity_poly.pdbx_strand_id
1 'polypeptide(L)'
;MLQETVIALFVTLLALSVANVEEVASCTDPSGRKEWRTLRMSCLSGLSHSSVLTPSVHPDDIAPVNTSSSYYDGHLHVFIHFTGLFLPFHPWYVQVHEYALKEKCGFKGSSPYWNWAEDASNFFNSKMFQEFDPISGLGRWGNLSDDAQVPDGAFSDFKLSYPYHTLRRNFTLQPYIGQDPTLFTEPYLDANTSFTYDLGGTCPIIAPSDCIPGPTFSANEPLFWMHHAVCIFYGGSVQMIENGTIYNEYPNGGPPLLSLESIIPADEMFQESSIGDVVDTTAGLLCYVYE
;
A
#
# COMPACT_ATOMS: atom_id res chain seq x y z
N MET A 1 47.41 -62.34 -36.84
CA MET A 1 48.01 -61.34 -35.93
C MET A 1 47.24 -60.06 -36.14
N LEU A 2 46.31 -59.78 -35.23
CA LEU A 2 45.34 -58.71 -35.31
C LEU A 2 45.91 -57.41 -34.73
N GLN A 3 45.51 -56.32 -35.37
CA GLN A 3 45.95 -54.95 -35.21
C GLN A 3 45.39 -54.35 -33.90
N GLU A 4 46.24 -53.71 -33.10
CA GLU A 4 45.86 -53.09 -31.83
C GLU A 4 45.10 -51.78 -32.06
N THR A 5 43.91 -51.67 -31.44
CA THR A 5 43.07 -50.48 -31.47
C THR A 5 43.27 -49.69 -30.19
N VAL A 6 43.83 -48.47 -30.30
CA VAL A 6 43.94 -47.52 -29.19
C VAL A 6 42.61 -46.77 -29.03
N ILE A 7 41.96 -46.91 -27.88
CA ILE A 7 40.77 -46.13 -27.52
C ILE A 7 41.25 -44.86 -26.78
N ALA A 8 41.07 -43.69 -27.39
CA ALA A 8 41.27 -42.41 -26.75
C ALA A 8 40.01 -42.01 -25.97
N LEU A 9 40.10 -41.92 -24.64
CA LEU A 9 39.05 -41.30 -23.81
C LEU A 9 39.16 -39.78 -23.92
N PHE A 10 38.15 -39.13 -24.51
CA PHE A 10 37.94 -37.69 -24.38
C PHE A 10 37.15 -37.44 -23.08
N VAL A 11 37.80 -36.82 -22.09
CA VAL A 11 37.11 -36.26 -20.91
C VAL A 11 36.73 -34.82 -21.25
N THR A 12 35.46 -34.57 -21.52
CA THR A 12 34.92 -33.21 -21.64
C THR A 12 34.78 -32.60 -20.24
N LEU A 13 35.62 -31.62 -19.93
CA LEU A 13 35.49 -30.80 -18.74
C LEU A 13 34.29 -29.85 -18.94
N LEU A 14 33.13 -30.17 -18.37
CA LEU A 14 32.06 -29.18 -18.21
C LEU A 14 32.49 -28.20 -17.11
N ALA A 15 32.91 -27.00 -17.52
CA ALA A 15 33.02 -25.88 -16.60
C ALA A 15 31.60 -25.51 -16.16
N LEU A 16 31.22 -25.93 -14.94
CA LEU A 16 30.07 -25.37 -14.25
C LEU A 16 30.39 -23.90 -13.95
N SER A 17 29.80 -22.98 -14.73
CA SER A 17 29.70 -21.59 -14.31
C SER A 17 28.81 -21.56 -13.08
N VAL A 18 29.43 -21.49 -11.90
CA VAL A 18 28.69 -21.13 -10.69
C VAL A 18 28.26 -19.68 -10.92
N ALA A 19 26.97 -19.46 -11.18
CA ALA A 19 26.44 -18.12 -11.17
C ALA A 19 26.67 -17.58 -9.74
N ASN A 20 27.44 -16.51 -9.62
CA ASN A 20 27.50 -15.79 -8.36
C ASN A 20 26.08 -15.24 -8.11
N VAL A 21 25.38 -15.78 -7.12
CA VAL A 21 24.19 -15.13 -6.59
C VAL A 21 24.71 -13.86 -5.94
N GLU A 22 24.38 -12.69 -6.49
CA GLU A 22 24.62 -11.43 -5.78
C GLU A 22 23.81 -11.48 -4.48
N GLU A 23 24.51 -11.55 -3.35
CA GLU A 23 23.89 -11.55 -2.04
C GLU A 23 23.31 -10.16 -1.80
N VAL A 24 22.00 -10.08 -1.49
CA VAL A 24 21.31 -8.81 -1.22
C VAL A 24 21.99 -8.16 -0.01
N ALA A 25 22.44 -6.91 -0.17
CA ALA A 25 23.19 -6.21 0.87
C ALA A 25 22.35 -6.01 2.14
N SER A 26 22.93 -6.31 3.31
CA SER A 26 22.28 -6.10 4.61
C SER A 26 22.34 -4.63 5.05
N CYS A 27 21.24 -4.14 5.63
CA CYS A 27 21.11 -2.83 6.26
C CYS A 27 21.87 -2.80 7.59
N THR A 28 22.72 -1.79 7.77
CA THR A 28 23.60 -1.67 8.96
C THR A 28 23.08 -0.72 10.05
N ASP A 29 22.11 0.13 9.71
CA ASP A 29 21.52 1.11 10.63
C ASP A 29 20.01 1.25 10.37
N PRO A 30 19.21 0.25 10.79
CA PRO A 30 17.77 0.26 10.51
C PRO A 30 17.05 1.34 11.31
N SER A 31 16.17 2.08 10.64
CA SER A 31 15.29 3.05 11.30
C SER A 31 14.18 2.36 12.09
N GLY A 32 13.90 2.82 13.31
CA GLY A 32 12.82 2.28 14.14
C GLY A 32 11.47 2.92 13.84
N ARG A 33 10.57 2.20 13.15
CA ARG A 33 9.17 2.58 12.95
C ARG A 33 8.42 2.51 14.27
N LYS A 34 7.81 3.63 14.65
CA LYS A 34 7.13 3.83 15.93
C LYS A 34 5.63 3.93 15.75
N GLU A 35 4.92 3.66 16.83
CA GLU A 35 3.48 3.89 16.92
C GLU A 35 3.15 5.37 16.65
N TRP A 36 2.10 5.62 15.86
CA TRP A 36 1.78 6.94 15.31
C TRP A 36 1.58 8.04 16.34
N ARG A 37 1.16 7.72 17.57
CA ARG A 37 0.95 8.71 18.65
C ARG A 37 2.22 9.49 19.00
N THR A 38 3.34 9.11 18.39
CA THR A 38 4.65 9.75 18.53
C THR A 38 5.08 10.59 17.31
N LEU A 39 4.33 10.64 16.21
CA LEU A 39 4.76 11.22 14.92
C LEU A 39 3.70 12.11 14.24
N ARG A 40 4.17 13.00 13.35
CA ARG A 40 3.37 14.05 12.67
C ARG A 40 3.81 14.18 11.22
N MET A 41 2.88 14.10 10.24
CA MET A 41 3.28 13.85 8.84
C MET A 41 2.32 14.42 7.76
N SER A 42 2.08 15.73 7.76
CA SER A 42 1.12 16.39 6.85
C SER A 42 1.71 17.01 5.58
N CYS A 43 3.01 17.29 5.52
CA CYS A 43 3.58 18.18 4.48
C CYS A 43 3.31 17.72 3.03
N LEU A 44 3.27 16.43 2.74
CA LEU A 44 3.00 15.93 1.38
C LEU A 44 1.61 16.34 0.85
N SER A 45 0.62 16.61 1.72
CA SER A 45 -0.73 16.99 1.29
C SER A 45 -0.77 18.34 0.57
N GLY A 46 0.21 19.20 0.82
CA GLY A 46 0.36 20.49 0.16
C GLY A 46 1.22 20.48 -1.11
N LEU A 47 1.74 19.30 -1.52
CA LEU A 47 2.60 19.18 -2.68
C LEU A 47 1.83 18.66 -3.91
N SER A 48 2.13 19.23 -5.07
CA SER A 48 1.66 18.74 -6.37
C SER A 48 2.48 17.54 -6.85
N HIS A 49 1.86 16.70 -7.69
CA HIS A 49 2.57 15.64 -8.40
C HIS A 49 3.57 16.20 -9.43
N SER A 50 4.58 15.39 -9.78
CA SER A 50 5.58 15.72 -10.80
C SER A 50 4.95 15.97 -12.18
N SER A 51 5.37 17.04 -12.86
CA SER A 51 4.97 17.37 -14.23
C SER A 51 5.52 16.44 -15.30
N VAL A 52 6.45 15.55 -14.92
CA VAL A 52 7.14 14.61 -15.83
C VAL A 52 6.39 13.29 -15.91
N LEU A 53 5.46 13.01 -14.98
CA LEU A 53 4.66 11.80 -15.07
C LEU A 53 3.73 11.88 -16.28
N THR A 54 3.91 10.91 -17.17
CA THR A 54 2.97 10.59 -18.22
C THR A 54 1.94 9.62 -17.64
N PRO A 55 0.66 9.99 -17.59
CA PRO A 55 -0.37 9.10 -17.07
C PRO A 55 -0.40 7.78 -17.84
N SER A 56 -0.08 6.66 -17.19
CA SER A 56 -0.45 5.32 -17.66
C SER A 56 -1.91 5.08 -17.29
N VAL A 57 -2.81 5.75 -18.00
CA VAL A 57 -4.25 5.61 -17.76
C VAL A 57 -4.75 4.41 -18.55
N HIS A 58 -4.99 3.30 -17.86
CA HIS A 58 -5.80 2.22 -18.40
C HIS A 58 -6.74 1.75 -17.28
N PRO A 59 -8.06 1.67 -17.49
CA PRO A 59 -8.81 2.12 -18.67
C PRO A 59 -8.80 3.65 -18.85
N ASP A 60 -9.33 4.17 -19.95
CA ASP A 60 -9.36 5.60 -20.31
C ASP A 60 -10.20 6.50 -19.35
N ASP A 61 -10.68 5.94 -18.23
CA ASP A 61 -11.65 6.51 -17.27
C ASP A 61 -11.02 7.02 -15.96
N ILE A 62 -9.69 7.00 -15.84
CA ILE A 62 -8.97 7.53 -14.69
C ILE A 62 -8.48 8.95 -15.01
N ALA A 63 -8.66 9.89 -14.07
CA ALA A 63 -8.20 11.26 -14.30
C ALA A 63 -6.65 11.27 -14.36
N PRO A 64 -6.06 11.96 -15.36
CA PRO A 64 -4.61 11.96 -15.53
C PRO A 64 -3.91 12.61 -14.34
N VAL A 65 -2.92 11.93 -13.77
CA VAL A 65 -2.02 12.51 -12.75
C VAL A 65 -1.20 13.62 -13.41
N ASN A 66 -1.36 14.85 -12.95
CA ASN A 66 -0.64 16.01 -13.49
C ASN A 66 -0.32 17.01 -12.36
N THR A 67 0.19 18.20 -12.68
CA THR A 67 0.57 19.20 -11.65
C THR A 67 -0.60 19.76 -10.84
N SER A 68 -1.84 19.57 -11.30
CA SER A 68 -3.05 19.86 -10.52
C SER A 68 -3.46 18.74 -9.57
N SER A 69 -2.86 17.56 -9.69
CA SER A 69 -3.04 16.42 -8.78
C SER A 69 -2.15 16.58 -7.55
N SER A 70 -2.66 16.18 -6.39
CA SER A 70 -1.86 16.10 -5.17
C SER A 70 -0.80 15.00 -5.29
N TYR A 71 0.22 15.03 -4.43
CA TYR A 71 1.20 13.96 -4.35
C TYR A 71 0.58 12.59 -3.97
N TYR A 72 -0.61 12.61 -3.37
CA TYR A 72 -1.32 11.40 -2.98
C TYR A 72 -2.22 10.84 -4.09
N ASP A 73 -2.56 11.65 -5.11
CA ASP A 73 -3.39 11.27 -6.26
C ASP A 73 -2.62 10.32 -7.19
N GLY A 74 -2.26 9.17 -6.64
CA GLY A 74 -1.56 8.09 -7.29
C GLY A 74 -2.53 6.99 -7.65
N HIS A 75 -2.87 6.91 -8.93
CA HIS A 75 -3.58 5.75 -9.43
C HIS A 75 -2.59 4.72 -9.92
N LEU A 76 -2.45 3.65 -9.16
CA LEU A 76 -1.64 2.49 -9.54
C LEU A 76 -2.60 1.46 -10.15
N HIS A 77 -2.60 1.34 -11.48
CA HIS A 77 -3.38 0.35 -12.22
C HIS A 77 -2.66 -1.01 -12.19
N VAL A 78 -2.29 -1.43 -10.99
CA VAL A 78 -1.59 -2.68 -10.77
C VAL A 78 -2.43 -3.58 -9.88
N PHE A 79 -2.63 -4.82 -10.36
CA PHE A 79 -3.34 -5.86 -9.63
C PHE A 79 -2.46 -6.38 -8.47
N ILE A 80 -2.40 -5.58 -7.41
CA ILE A 80 -1.60 -5.82 -6.21
C ILE A 80 -2.40 -6.48 -5.09
N HIS A 81 -3.73 -6.41 -5.16
CA HIS A 81 -4.62 -6.97 -4.15
C HIS A 81 -4.91 -8.42 -4.47
N PHE A 82 -4.83 -9.26 -3.44
CA PHE A 82 -5.09 -10.70 -3.54
C PHE A 82 -4.15 -11.46 -4.50
N THR A 83 -3.02 -10.88 -4.89
CA THR A 83 -1.99 -11.54 -5.70
C THR A 83 -0.74 -11.76 -4.87
N GLY A 84 0.23 -12.52 -5.42
CA GLY A 84 1.55 -12.65 -4.81
C GLY A 84 2.32 -11.32 -4.65
N LEU A 85 1.87 -10.23 -5.30
CA LEU A 85 2.46 -8.90 -5.15
C LEU A 85 2.03 -8.20 -3.87
N PHE A 86 0.94 -8.60 -3.21
CA PHE A 86 0.39 -7.86 -2.07
C PHE A 86 1.41 -7.65 -0.95
N LEU A 87 2.08 -8.72 -0.52
CA LEU A 87 3.05 -8.69 0.57
C LEU A 87 4.32 -7.88 0.24
N PRO A 88 4.94 -8.01 -0.94
CA PRO A 88 6.12 -7.19 -1.28
C PRO A 88 5.76 -5.75 -1.67
N PHE A 89 4.62 -5.52 -2.33
CA PHE A 89 4.24 -4.19 -2.83
C PHE A 89 3.97 -3.19 -1.71
N HIS A 90 3.15 -3.52 -0.72
CA HIS A 90 2.71 -2.53 0.27
C HIS A 90 3.83 -2.03 1.21
N PRO A 91 4.73 -2.88 1.75
CA PRO A 91 5.89 -2.43 2.51
C PRO A 91 6.84 -1.56 1.69
N TRP A 92 7.05 -1.93 0.42
CA TRP A 92 7.79 -1.10 -0.54
C TRP A 92 7.10 0.25 -0.75
N TYR A 93 5.78 0.27 -0.94
CA TYR A 93 5.02 1.49 -1.16
C TYR A 93 5.08 2.45 0.04
N VAL A 94 4.95 1.93 1.26
CA VAL A 94 5.16 2.72 2.49
C VAL A 94 6.59 3.27 2.57
N GLN A 95 7.59 2.50 2.12
CA GLN A 95 8.98 2.98 2.11
C GLN A 95 9.21 4.09 1.08
N VAL A 96 8.58 3.98 -0.10
CA VAL A 96 8.61 5.02 -1.13
C VAL A 96 7.99 6.32 -0.60
N HIS A 97 6.86 6.24 0.12
CA HIS A 97 6.24 7.39 0.78
C HIS A 97 7.15 8.02 1.84
N GLU A 98 7.83 7.20 2.64
CA GLU A 98 8.82 7.67 3.62
C GLU A 98 9.97 8.43 2.96
N TYR A 99 10.49 7.92 1.83
CA TYR A 99 11.54 8.60 1.06
C TYR A 99 11.04 9.94 0.53
N ALA A 100 9.82 10.00 0.00
CA ALA A 100 9.22 11.25 -0.44
C ALA A 100 9.10 12.28 0.69
N LEU A 101 8.71 11.85 1.89
CA LEU A 101 8.69 12.71 3.08
C LEU A 101 10.08 13.23 3.45
N LYS A 102 11.09 12.35 3.42
CA LYS A 102 12.48 12.71 3.74
C LYS A 102 13.04 13.71 2.73
N GLU A 103 12.83 13.47 1.44
CA GLU A 103 13.37 14.28 0.35
C GLU A 103 12.65 15.61 0.17
N LYS A 104 11.31 15.60 0.17
CA LYS A 104 10.49 16.77 -0.18
C LYS A 104 10.12 17.62 1.03
N CYS A 105 9.97 16.99 2.18
CA CYS A 105 9.51 17.64 3.41
C CYS A 105 10.59 17.73 4.50
N GLY A 106 11.79 17.17 4.24
CA GLY A 106 12.86 17.16 5.24
C GLY A 106 12.56 16.30 6.46
N PHE A 107 11.61 15.37 6.36
CA PHE A 107 11.25 14.45 7.43
C PHE A 107 12.49 13.68 7.92
N LYS A 108 12.67 13.57 9.24
CA LYS A 108 13.83 12.91 9.87
C LYS A 108 13.47 11.63 10.60
N GLY A 109 12.18 11.31 10.70
CA GLY A 109 11.70 10.08 11.29
C GLY A 109 11.65 8.95 10.28
N SER A 110 10.92 7.91 10.68
CA SER A 110 10.49 6.77 9.88
C SER A 110 8.96 6.74 9.82
N SER A 111 8.40 6.04 8.86
CA SER A 111 6.95 5.90 8.72
C SER A 111 6.33 5.35 10.01
N PRO A 112 5.35 6.06 10.60
CA PRO A 112 4.63 5.56 11.76
C PRO A 112 3.75 4.38 11.39
N TYR A 113 3.47 3.54 12.37
CA TYR A 113 2.50 2.46 12.25
C TYR A 113 1.33 2.71 13.20
N TRP A 114 0.14 2.20 12.86
CA TRP A 114 -1.04 2.31 13.71
C TRP A 114 -1.47 1.01 14.37
N ASN A 115 -1.20 0.89 15.68
CA ASN A 115 -1.64 -0.24 16.47
C ASN A 115 -3.17 -0.22 16.68
N TRP A 116 -3.93 -0.80 15.74
CA TRP A 116 -5.39 -0.84 15.76
C TRP A 116 -5.95 -1.50 17.02
N ALA A 117 -5.21 -2.44 17.61
CA ALA A 117 -5.65 -3.18 18.80
C ALA A 117 -5.87 -2.25 20.00
N GLU A 118 -5.17 -1.12 20.08
CA GLU A 118 -5.39 -0.12 21.14
C GLU A 118 -6.71 0.64 20.97
N ASP A 119 -7.14 0.85 19.72
CA ASP A 119 -8.38 1.57 19.41
C ASP A 119 -9.58 0.64 19.21
N ALA A 120 -9.34 -0.67 19.09
CA ALA A 120 -10.31 -1.72 18.80
C ALA A 120 -11.51 -1.76 19.77
N SER A 121 -11.36 -1.28 21.01
CA SER A 121 -12.46 -1.23 21.99
C SER A 121 -13.37 -0.02 21.84
N ASN A 122 -12.88 1.08 21.25
CA ASN A 122 -13.63 2.32 21.05
C ASN A 122 -13.03 3.14 19.91
N PHE A 123 -13.20 2.62 18.70
CA PHE A 123 -12.56 3.18 17.52
C PHE A 123 -13.05 4.59 17.18
N PHE A 124 -14.36 4.83 17.33
CA PHE A 124 -14.97 6.13 17.09
C PHE A 124 -14.33 7.24 17.95
N ASN A 125 -13.98 6.93 19.21
CA ASN A 125 -13.32 7.88 20.10
C ASN A 125 -11.81 7.68 20.20
N SER A 126 -11.17 7.05 19.20
CA SER A 126 -9.71 7.00 19.14
C SER A 126 -9.11 8.41 19.22
N LYS A 127 -7.95 8.54 19.87
CA LYS A 127 -7.18 9.79 19.89
C LYS A 127 -6.82 10.27 18.48
N MET A 128 -6.72 9.34 17.53
CA MET A 128 -6.42 9.60 16.13
C MET A 128 -7.39 10.63 15.52
N PHE A 129 -8.67 10.51 15.81
CA PHE A 129 -9.72 11.41 15.30
C PHE A 129 -9.99 12.61 16.21
N GLN A 130 -9.11 12.83 17.19
CA GLN A 130 -9.14 13.98 18.10
C GLN A 130 -7.94 14.93 17.87
N GLU A 131 -7.13 14.67 16.85
CA GLU A 131 -6.01 15.51 16.45
C GLU A 131 -6.47 16.62 15.50
N PHE A 132 -6.91 17.75 16.07
CA PHE A 132 -7.48 18.89 15.32
C PHE A 132 -6.45 19.96 14.91
N ASP A 133 -5.16 19.75 15.21
CA ASP A 133 -4.11 20.72 14.92
C ASP A 133 -4.04 21.02 13.41
N PRO A 134 -4.16 22.28 12.97
CA PRO A 134 -4.26 22.62 11.55
C PRO A 134 -2.95 22.42 10.78
N ILE A 135 -1.83 22.16 11.47
CA ILE A 135 -0.53 21.95 10.85
C ILE A 135 -0.23 20.46 10.74
N SER A 136 -0.61 19.66 11.73
CA SER A 136 -0.13 18.28 11.87
C SER A 136 -1.19 17.26 12.27
N GLY A 137 -2.38 17.71 12.67
CA GLY A 137 -3.45 16.83 13.09
C GLY A 137 -4.08 16.09 11.91
N LEU A 138 -4.49 14.84 12.15
CA LEU A 138 -5.13 14.02 11.11
C LEU A 138 -6.55 14.48 10.81
N GLY A 139 -7.17 15.27 11.68
CA GLY A 139 -8.56 15.71 11.57
C GLY A 139 -9.55 14.69 12.12
N ARG A 140 -10.77 15.17 12.39
CA ARG A 140 -11.85 14.38 12.99
C ARG A 140 -12.64 13.54 11.98
N TRP A 141 -13.70 12.91 12.45
CA TRP A 141 -14.73 12.29 11.61
C TRP A 141 -15.44 13.29 10.71
N GLY A 142 -15.85 12.83 9.53
CA GLY A 142 -16.49 13.65 8.52
C GLY A 142 -17.84 14.23 8.93
N ASN A 143 -18.18 15.39 8.37
CA ASN A 143 -19.51 15.98 8.50
C ASN A 143 -20.50 15.32 7.54
N LEU A 144 -21.40 14.46 8.05
CA LEU A 144 -22.38 13.74 7.21
C LEU A 144 -23.32 14.65 6.41
N SER A 145 -23.49 15.93 6.81
CA SER A 145 -24.28 16.90 6.03
C SER A 145 -23.52 17.49 4.85
N ASP A 146 -22.22 17.19 4.74
CA ASP A 146 -21.29 17.72 3.74
C ASP A 146 -20.43 16.59 3.16
N ASP A 147 -21.09 15.53 2.66
CA ASP A 147 -20.45 14.32 2.09
C ASP A 147 -19.39 13.67 3.00
N ALA A 148 -19.56 13.79 4.32
CA ALA A 148 -18.59 13.34 5.32
C ALA A 148 -17.18 13.90 5.11
N GLN A 149 -17.04 15.12 4.60
CA GLN A 149 -15.77 15.83 4.52
C GLN A 149 -15.18 16.07 5.91
N VAL A 150 -13.86 15.90 6.04
CA VAL A 150 -13.09 16.13 7.27
C VAL A 150 -13.00 17.65 7.51
N PRO A 151 -13.55 18.18 8.63
CA PRO A 151 -13.70 19.61 8.80
C PRO A 151 -12.49 20.33 9.44
N ASP A 152 -11.49 19.60 9.92
CA ASP A 152 -10.34 20.17 10.64
C ASP A 152 -9.05 19.32 10.51
N GLY A 153 -8.00 19.73 11.22
CA GLY A 153 -6.68 19.15 11.09
C GLY A 153 -5.95 19.65 9.84
N ALA A 154 -4.76 19.10 9.60
CA ALA A 154 -3.91 19.46 8.47
C ALA A 154 -4.47 19.04 7.11
N PHE A 155 -5.54 18.24 7.10
CA PHE A 155 -6.15 17.68 5.91
C PHE A 155 -7.54 18.22 5.61
N SER A 156 -8.02 19.25 6.34
CA SER A 156 -9.37 19.80 6.13
C SER A 156 -9.57 20.42 4.74
N ASP A 157 -8.53 21.03 4.19
CA ASP A 157 -8.51 21.61 2.85
C ASP A 157 -7.76 20.73 1.83
N PHE A 158 -7.52 19.45 2.17
CA PHE A 158 -6.76 18.55 1.33
C PHE A 158 -7.58 18.12 0.11
N LYS A 159 -7.24 18.66 -1.05
CA LYS A 159 -7.93 18.41 -2.31
C LYS A 159 -7.31 17.23 -3.04
N LEU A 160 -8.17 16.30 -3.38
CA LEU A 160 -7.88 15.12 -4.18
C LEU A 160 -8.46 15.36 -5.58
N SER A 161 -7.70 14.98 -6.59
CA SER A 161 -8.05 15.14 -8.00
C SER A 161 -8.75 13.92 -8.57
N TYR A 162 -8.52 12.72 -8.01
CA TYR A 162 -9.25 11.52 -8.42
C TYR A 162 -9.74 10.65 -7.25
N PRO A 163 -11.07 10.45 -7.16
CA PRO A 163 -12.10 11.34 -7.71
C PRO A 163 -11.95 12.77 -7.17
N TYR A 164 -12.53 13.80 -7.80
CA TYR A 164 -12.37 15.17 -7.29
C TYR A 164 -13.19 15.39 -6.01
N HIS A 165 -12.53 15.61 -4.87
CA HIS A 165 -13.14 15.90 -3.56
C HIS A 165 -12.11 16.41 -2.53
N THR A 166 -12.56 16.78 -1.33
CA THR A 166 -11.70 16.90 -0.15
C THR A 166 -11.75 15.61 0.67
N LEU A 167 -10.78 15.38 1.55
CA LEU A 167 -10.72 14.15 2.36
C LEU A 167 -12.04 13.88 3.13
N ARG A 168 -12.53 12.64 3.09
CA ARG A 168 -13.80 12.20 3.70
C ARG A 168 -13.60 11.00 4.64
N ARG A 169 -14.34 11.02 5.75
CA ARG A 169 -14.35 9.92 6.73
C ARG A 169 -15.73 9.66 7.29
N ASN A 170 -16.19 8.43 7.19
CA ASN A 170 -17.43 7.99 7.82
C ASN A 170 -17.18 6.72 8.64
N PHE A 171 -17.66 6.74 9.89
CA PHE A 171 -17.61 5.62 10.80
C PHE A 171 -18.88 4.78 10.66
N THR A 172 -18.72 3.48 10.44
CA THR A 172 -19.82 2.52 10.33
C THR A 172 -19.57 1.35 11.26
N LEU A 173 -20.29 1.28 12.38
CA LEU A 173 -20.09 0.22 13.38
C LEU A 173 -20.26 -1.20 12.81
N GLN A 174 -21.15 -1.39 11.83
CA GLN A 174 -21.45 -2.69 11.23
C GLN A 174 -21.29 -2.62 9.70
N PRO A 175 -20.05 -2.59 9.18
CA PRO A 175 -19.78 -2.34 7.76
C PRO A 175 -20.16 -3.53 6.86
N TYR A 176 -20.37 -4.71 7.44
CA TYR A 176 -20.65 -5.94 6.69
C TYR A 176 -22.14 -6.16 6.39
N ILE A 177 -23.02 -5.29 6.90
CA ILE A 177 -24.45 -5.35 6.57
C ILE A 177 -24.62 -5.13 5.06
N GLY A 178 -25.23 -6.11 4.38
CA GLY A 178 -25.49 -6.07 2.94
C GLY A 178 -24.33 -6.59 2.07
N GLN A 179 -23.23 -7.05 2.67
CA GLN A 179 -22.13 -7.72 1.94
C GLN A 179 -22.46 -9.18 1.63
N ASP A 180 -21.64 -9.83 0.78
CA ASP A 180 -21.83 -11.23 0.38
C ASP A 180 -21.84 -12.17 1.63
N PRO A 181 -22.97 -12.84 1.92
CA PRO A 181 -23.10 -13.68 3.10
C PRO A 181 -22.23 -14.95 3.06
N THR A 182 -21.65 -15.30 1.91
CA THR A 182 -20.71 -16.43 1.78
C THR A 182 -19.31 -16.07 2.29
N LEU A 183 -18.96 -14.78 2.27
CA LEU A 183 -17.68 -14.26 2.73
C LEU A 183 -17.79 -13.67 4.15
N PHE A 184 -18.92 -13.03 4.44
CA PHE A 184 -19.21 -12.39 5.73
C PHE A 184 -20.39 -13.08 6.41
N THR A 185 -20.11 -14.22 7.04
CA THR A 185 -21.15 -15.07 7.67
C THR A 185 -21.79 -14.42 8.89
N GLU A 186 -21.18 -13.38 9.45
CA GLU A 186 -21.63 -12.69 10.67
C GLU A 186 -21.76 -11.17 10.41
N PRO A 187 -22.73 -10.73 9.58
CA PRO A 187 -22.80 -9.36 9.06
C PRO A 187 -23.18 -8.31 10.12
N TYR A 188 -23.70 -8.74 11.27
CA TYR A 188 -24.08 -7.88 12.39
C TYR A 188 -22.99 -7.77 13.45
N LEU A 189 -21.80 -8.33 13.22
CA LEU A 189 -20.67 -8.07 14.10
C LEU A 189 -20.32 -6.59 14.02
N ASP A 190 -20.20 -5.97 15.18
CA ASP A 190 -19.59 -4.67 15.31
C ASP A 190 -18.14 -4.81 14.84
N ALA A 191 -17.85 -4.27 13.66
CA ALA A 191 -16.48 -4.13 13.23
C ALA A 191 -15.94 -2.88 13.90
N ASN A 192 -15.04 -3.08 14.85
CA ASN A 192 -14.21 -2.01 15.37
C ASN A 192 -13.26 -1.44 14.30
N THR A 193 -13.14 -2.10 13.15
CA THR A 193 -12.48 -1.59 11.95
C THR A 193 -13.54 -0.98 11.04
N SER A 194 -13.74 0.33 11.08
CA SER A 194 -14.56 0.95 10.04
C SER A 194 -13.97 2.27 9.56
N PHE A 195 -13.50 2.22 8.32
CA PHE A 195 -13.43 3.36 7.41
C PHE A 195 -14.08 2.90 6.13
N THR A 196 -15.04 3.67 5.63
CA THR A 196 -15.78 3.24 4.44
C THR A 196 -15.54 4.13 3.25
N TYR A 197 -15.13 5.39 3.45
CA TYR A 197 -15.00 6.34 2.33
C TYR A 197 -13.65 6.27 1.67
N ASP A 198 -12.74 7.22 1.88
CA ASP A 198 -11.56 7.29 1.02
C ASP A 198 -10.65 6.08 1.21
N LEU A 199 -10.39 5.66 2.45
CA LEU A 199 -9.68 4.41 2.73
C LEU A 199 -10.38 3.16 2.16
N GLY A 200 -11.71 3.19 2.12
CA GLY A 200 -12.53 2.09 1.60
C GLY A 200 -12.78 2.17 0.09
N GLY A 201 -12.31 3.23 -0.59
CA GLY A 201 -12.52 3.39 -2.02
C GLY A 201 -13.93 3.80 -2.44
N THR A 202 -14.74 4.43 -1.58
CA THR A 202 -16.11 4.84 -1.99
C THR A 202 -16.08 6.12 -2.83
N CYS A 203 -16.85 6.19 -3.92
CA CYS A 203 -16.97 7.40 -4.73
C CYS A 203 -17.64 8.57 -3.98
N PRO A 204 -17.15 9.82 -4.12
CA PRO A 204 -17.84 11.06 -3.73
C PRO A 204 -19.23 11.19 -4.34
N ILE A 205 -20.12 11.88 -3.62
CA ILE A 205 -21.46 12.21 -4.16
C ILE A 205 -21.33 13.08 -5.41
N ILE A 206 -20.30 13.92 -5.46
CA ILE A 206 -19.99 14.80 -6.59
C ILE A 206 -19.17 14.14 -7.69
N ALA A 207 -18.81 12.87 -7.55
CA ALA A 207 -17.97 12.18 -8.52
C ALA A 207 -18.71 12.04 -9.87
N PRO A 208 -17.95 12.01 -10.98
CA PRO A 208 -18.50 11.61 -12.28
C PRO A 208 -19.25 10.26 -12.21
N SER A 209 -20.24 10.07 -13.08
CA SER A 209 -21.10 8.88 -13.08
C SER A 209 -20.36 7.56 -13.38
N ASP A 210 -19.16 7.66 -13.92
CA ASP A 210 -18.22 6.59 -14.24
C ASP A 210 -17.18 6.35 -13.14
N CYS A 211 -17.29 7.00 -11.96
CA CYS A 211 -16.47 6.64 -10.81
C CYS A 211 -16.75 5.19 -10.38
N ILE A 212 -15.69 4.37 -10.32
CA ILE A 212 -15.74 2.98 -9.88
C ILE A 212 -15.22 2.92 -8.44
N PRO A 213 -16.03 2.52 -7.45
CA PRO A 213 -15.55 2.29 -6.09
C PRO A 213 -14.48 1.20 -6.05
N GLY A 214 -13.43 1.41 -5.27
CA GLY A 214 -12.34 0.44 -5.13
C GLY A 214 -11.11 1.02 -4.43
N PRO A 215 -10.17 0.16 -3.99
CA PRO A 215 -9.01 0.57 -3.20
C PRO A 215 -8.04 1.49 -3.97
N THR A 216 -8.31 1.77 -5.24
CA THR A 216 -7.43 2.47 -6.16
C THR A 216 -7.11 3.92 -5.78
N PHE A 217 -7.90 4.51 -4.88
CA PHE A 217 -7.63 5.82 -4.29
C PHE A 217 -7.59 5.76 -2.76
N SER A 218 -7.45 4.57 -2.16
CA SER A 218 -7.32 4.41 -0.70
C SER A 218 -6.07 5.10 -0.14
N ALA A 219 -5.00 5.14 -0.93
CA ALA A 219 -3.77 5.84 -0.61
C ALA A 219 -3.96 7.36 -0.45
N ASN A 220 -5.06 7.94 -0.96
CA ASN A 220 -5.44 9.33 -0.73
C ASN A 220 -5.72 9.63 0.75
N GLU A 221 -6.08 8.61 1.55
CA GLU A 221 -6.26 8.78 2.98
C GLU A 221 -4.91 8.66 3.71
N PRO A 222 -4.46 9.69 4.46
CA PRO A 222 -3.22 9.63 5.23
C PRO A 222 -3.10 8.42 6.18
N LEU A 223 -4.22 7.92 6.71
CA LEU A 223 -4.25 6.72 7.55
C LEU A 223 -3.85 5.44 6.80
N PHE A 224 -3.96 5.40 5.47
CA PHE A 224 -3.50 4.27 4.65
C PHE A 224 -2.04 3.92 4.97
N TRP A 225 -1.17 4.92 5.03
CA TRP A 225 0.27 4.72 5.22
C TRP A 225 0.61 4.12 6.58
N MET A 226 -0.12 4.55 7.61
CA MET A 226 0.02 4.01 8.97
C MET A 226 -0.62 2.64 9.13
N HIS A 227 -1.72 2.39 8.42
CA HIS A 227 -2.37 1.09 8.35
C HIS A 227 -1.43 0.07 7.69
N HIS A 228 -0.94 0.35 6.49
CA HIS A 228 -0.05 -0.56 5.78
C HIS A 228 1.34 -0.70 6.40
N ALA A 229 1.69 0.15 7.36
CA ALA A 229 2.90 0.01 8.16
C ALA A 229 2.80 -1.03 9.30
N VAL A 230 1.64 -1.57 9.70
CA VAL A 230 1.52 -2.50 10.85
C VAL A 230 1.85 -3.97 10.55
N CYS A 231 2.87 -4.22 9.73
CA CYS A 231 3.31 -5.58 9.42
C CYS A 231 2.30 -6.40 8.60
N ILE A 232 2.47 -6.32 7.29
CA ILE A 232 1.91 -7.26 6.34
C ILE A 232 2.58 -8.66 6.43
N PHE A 233 3.65 -8.81 7.23
CA PHE A 233 4.46 -10.04 7.32
C PHE A 233 4.18 -10.98 8.51
N TYR A 234 3.29 -10.66 9.47
CA TYR A 234 2.91 -11.60 10.54
C TYR A 234 1.87 -12.65 10.08
N GLY A 235 2.14 -13.28 8.92
CA GLY A 235 1.31 -14.38 8.41
C GLY A 235 -0.06 -13.94 7.87
N GLY A 236 -0.18 -12.67 7.46
CA GLY A 236 -1.36 -12.19 6.73
C GLY A 236 -1.51 -12.98 5.45
N SER A 237 -2.59 -13.74 5.34
CA SER A 237 -2.92 -14.47 4.13
C SER A 237 -3.53 -13.51 3.11
N VAL A 238 -3.08 -13.59 1.87
CA VAL A 238 -3.50 -12.71 0.78
C VAL A 238 -4.47 -13.42 -0.16
N GLN A 239 -5.43 -14.16 0.43
CA GLN A 239 -6.32 -15.04 -0.34
C GLN A 239 -7.03 -14.29 -1.45
N MET A 240 -7.28 -14.95 -2.59
CA MET A 240 -8.22 -14.44 -3.59
C MET A 240 -9.64 -14.56 -3.09
N ILE A 241 -10.30 -13.43 -2.83
CA ILE A 241 -11.64 -13.39 -2.20
C ILE A 241 -12.74 -13.14 -3.25
N GLU A 242 -12.63 -13.71 -4.44
CA GLU A 242 -13.70 -13.59 -5.45
C GLU A 242 -14.93 -14.45 -5.10
N ASN A 243 -14.72 -15.65 -4.57
CA ASN A 243 -15.75 -16.55 -4.07
C ASN A 243 -15.08 -17.68 -3.25
N GLY A 244 -15.88 -18.49 -2.55
CA GLY A 244 -15.38 -19.57 -1.70
C GLY A 244 -14.51 -20.62 -2.42
N THR A 245 -14.73 -20.89 -3.71
CA THR A 245 -13.90 -21.84 -4.47
C THR A 245 -12.51 -21.25 -4.73
N ILE A 246 -12.47 -20.02 -5.24
CA ILE A 246 -11.23 -19.28 -5.54
C ILE A 246 -10.42 -19.01 -4.27
N TYR A 247 -11.10 -18.69 -3.17
CA TYR A 247 -10.48 -18.55 -1.85
C TYR A 247 -9.74 -19.81 -1.40
N ASN A 248 -10.33 -20.98 -1.64
CA ASN A 248 -9.71 -22.26 -1.31
C ASN A 248 -8.58 -22.66 -2.28
N GLU A 249 -8.67 -22.25 -3.55
CA GLU A 249 -7.66 -22.52 -4.57
C GLU A 249 -6.40 -21.67 -4.39
N TYR A 250 -6.56 -20.40 -3.99
CA TYR A 250 -5.48 -19.42 -3.86
C TYR A 250 -5.36 -18.90 -2.43
N PRO A 251 -4.95 -19.74 -1.46
CA PRO A 251 -4.89 -19.35 -0.05
C PRO A 251 -3.79 -18.32 0.27
N ASN A 252 -2.84 -18.12 -0.66
CA ASN A 252 -1.74 -17.17 -0.53
C ASN A 252 -1.67 -16.22 -1.74
N GLY A 253 -2.82 -15.95 -2.36
CA GLY A 253 -2.94 -15.06 -3.51
C GLY A 253 -2.97 -15.77 -4.86
N GLY A 254 -3.63 -15.10 -5.79
CA GLY A 254 -3.84 -15.55 -7.15
C GLY A 254 -2.65 -15.27 -8.06
N PRO A 255 -2.77 -15.67 -9.34
CA PRO A 255 -1.78 -15.39 -10.36
C PRO A 255 -1.51 -13.87 -10.50
N PRO A 256 -0.37 -13.47 -11.09
CA PRO A 256 0.67 -14.32 -11.69
C PRO A 256 1.55 -15.04 -10.66
N LEU A 257 2.22 -16.11 -11.09
CA LEU A 257 3.30 -16.71 -10.29
C LEU A 257 4.53 -15.80 -10.34
N LEU A 258 5.06 -15.46 -9.17
CA LEU A 258 6.15 -14.50 -9.00
C LEU A 258 7.39 -15.18 -8.44
N SER A 259 8.53 -14.54 -8.67
CA SER A 259 9.84 -14.89 -8.10
C SER A 259 10.50 -13.66 -7.47
N LEU A 260 11.64 -13.83 -6.80
CA LEU A 260 12.38 -12.69 -6.23
C LEU A 260 12.84 -11.70 -7.30
N GLU A 261 13.03 -12.15 -8.54
CA GLU A 261 13.42 -11.32 -9.68
C GLU A 261 12.22 -10.60 -10.34
N SER A 262 10.99 -10.91 -9.93
CA SER A 262 9.81 -10.24 -10.46
C SER A 262 9.81 -8.77 -10.04
N ILE A 263 9.49 -7.88 -10.99
CA ILE A 263 9.44 -6.44 -10.76
C ILE A 263 8.11 -6.07 -10.12
N ILE A 264 8.19 -5.22 -9.09
CA ILE A 264 7.04 -4.57 -8.48
C ILE A 264 6.71 -3.35 -9.35
N PRO A 265 5.58 -3.39 -10.08
CA PRO A 265 5.24 -2.33 -11.02
C PRO A 265 4.86 -1.05 -10.27
N ALA A 266 5.33 0.08 -10.78
CA ALA A 266 5.09 1.41 -10.20
C ALA A 266 4.33 2.35 -11.13
N ASP A 267 3.97 1.91 -12.34
CA ASP A 267 3.28 2.72 -13.34
C ASP A 267 3.94 4.10 -13.56
N GLU A 268 5.28 4.11 -13.62
CA GLU A 268 6.14 5.30 -13.73
C GLU A 268 6.04 6.30 -12.55
N MET A 269 5.19 6.04 -11.56
CA MET A 269 5.02 6.92 -10.42
C MET A 269 6.26 6.99 -9.53
N PHE A 270 6.94 5.86 -9.39
CA PHE A 270 8.09 5.67 -8.53
C PHE A 270 9.13 4.80 -9.22
N GLN A 271 10.34 4.79 -8.68
CA GLN A 271 11.36 3.85 -9.13
C GLN A 271 10.93 2.43 -8.75
N GLU A 272 10.76 1.58 -9.75
CA GLU A 272 10.43 0.16 -9.58
C GLU A 272 11.54 -0.60 -8.86
N SER A 273 11.18 -1.69 -8.19
CA SER A 273 12.11 -2.56 -7.44
C SER A 273 11.74 -4.02 -7.63
N SER A 274 12.70 -4.93 -7.47
CA SER A 274 12.38 -6.36 -7.49
C SER A 274 11.74 -6.80 -6.17
N ILE A 275 11.01 -7.92 -6.19
CA ILE A 275 10.49 -8.55 -4.96
C ILE A 275 11.64 -8.86 -4.00
N GLY A 276 12.78 -9.34 -4.52
CA GLY A 276 13.99 -9.66 -3.75
C GLY A 276 14.57 -8.47 -3.00
N ASP A 277 14.39 -7.24 -3.51
CA ASP A 277 14.88 -6.03 -2.85
C ASP A 277 14.06 -5.62 -1.62
N VAL A 278 12.87 -6.19 -1.43
CA VAL A 278 11.89 -5.69 -0.44
C VAL A 278 11.28 -6.78 0.46
N VAL A 279 11.71 -8.03 0.31
CA VAL A 279 11.24 -9.15 1.14
C VAL A 279 11.80 -9.15 2.56
N ASP A 280 12.93 -8.49 2.78
CA ASP A 280 13.59 -8.37 4.09
C ASP A 280 13.63 -6.89 4.48
N THR A 281 13.06 -6.53 5.64
CA THR A 281 13.02 -5.13 6.10
C THR A 281 14.41 -4.59 6.51
N THR A 282 15.40 -5.48 6.59
CA THR A 282 16.79 -5.20 6.98
C THR A 282 17.80 -5.61 5.90
N ALA A 283 17.36 -5.75 4.64
CA ALA A 283 18.24 -5.95 3.50
C ALA A 283 17.67 -5.29 2.23
N GLY A 284 18.51 -5.18 1.21
CA GLY A 284 18.11 -4.67 -0.10
C GLY A 284 17.77 -3.18 -0.03
N LEU A 285 16.56 -2.84 -0.47
CA LEU A 285 16.07 -1.46 -0.47
C LEU A 285 15.57 -1.02 0.92
N LEU A 286 15.15 -1.97 1.77
CA LEU A 286 14.52 -1.66 3.05
C LEU A 286 15.57 -1.63 4.17
N CYS A 287 15.37 -0.69 5.11
CA CYS A 287 16.30 -0.51 6.23
C CYS A 287 15.53 0.02 7.46
N TYR A 288 14.64 -0.82 8.00
CA TYR A 288 13.82 -0.48 9.17
C TYR A 288 13.44 -1.69 10.04
N VAL A 289 13.08 -1.40 11.28
CA VAL A 289 12.53 -2.33 12.29
C VAL A 289 11.31 -1.71 12.96
N TYR A 290 10.50 -2.50 13.66
CA TYR A 290 9.38 -1.99 14.47
C TYR A 290 9.81 -1.85 15.94
N GLU A 291 9.41 -0.74 16.56
CA GLU A 291 9.61 -0.44 17.99
C GLU A 291 8.31 -0.49 18.80
#